data_AF-A0A452J139-F1
#
_entry.id   AF-A0A452J139-F1
#
_cell.length_a   1.000
_cell.length_b   1.000
_cell.length_c   1.000
_cell.angle_alpha   90.00
_cell.angle_beta   90.00
_cell.angle_gamma   90.00
#
_symmetry.space_group_name_H-M   'P 1'
#
loop_
_entity.id
_entity.type
_entity.pdbx_description
1 polymer ?
#
loop_
_entity_poly.entity_id
_entity_poly.type
_entity_poly.pdbx_seq_one_letter_code
_entity_poly.pdbx_strand_id
1 'polypeptide(L)'
;GRGLGAGALPPFGEHLWGHCQVTVFSLLAVVVVQNASVLDLKKAIQRYVQLKQEREGGIQHISWTYIWRTYHLTFAGEKMTDDKKKLREYGIRNRDEVCFIKKLRK
;
A
#
# COMPACT_ATOMS: atom_id res chain seq x y z
N GLY A 1 -35.98 38.32 31.07
CA GLY A 1 -35.36 36.99 30.82
C GLY A 1 -33.93 37.23 30.40
N ARG A 2 -32.99 36.50 31.00
CA ARG A 2 -31.54 36.74 30.99
C ARG A 2 -30.95 36.74 29.57
N GLY A 3 -30.35 37.86 29.16
CA GLY A 3 -29.32 37.89 28.14
C GLY A 3 -27.97 37.60 28.81
N LEU A 4 -27.37 36.45 28.51
CA LEU A 4 -25.99 36.14 28.88
C LEU A 4 -25.13 36.36 27.63
N GLY A 5 -24.61 37.58 27.52
CA GLY A 5 -23.47 37.90 26.65
C GLY A 5 -22.16 37.75 27.40
N ALA A 6 -21.10 37.47 26.64
CA ALA A 6 -19.69 37.46 27.01
C ALA A 6 -19.19 36.31 27.93
N GLY A 7 -19.04 35.13 27.34
CA GLY A 7 -18.05 34.14 27.79
C GLY A 7 -16.71 34.43 27.13
N ALA A 8 -15.68 34.59 27.95
CA ALA A 8 -14.31 34.94 27.60
C ALA A 8 -13.66 33.97 26.60
N LEU A 9 -12.81 34.52 25.72
CA LEU A 9 -11.80 33.76 25.01
C LEU A 9 -10.74 33.26 26.02
N PRO A 10 -10.38 31.96 26.03
CA PRO A 10 -9.03 31.57 26.41
C PRO A 10 -8.05 31.78 25.24
N PRO A 11 -6.81 32.20 25.54
CA PRO A 11 -5.74 32.37 24.57
C PRO A 11 -5.14 31.02 24.16
N PHE A 12 -4.63 30.95 22.94
CA PHE A 12 -3.64 29.98 22.43
C PHE A 12 -3.47 28.66 23.21
N GLY A 13 -4.04 27.58 22.68
CA GLY A 13 -3.80 26.22 23.14
C GLY A 13 -3.79 25.26 21.96
N GLU A 14 -2.59 24.91 21.53
CA GLU A 14 -2.30 23.80 20.62
C GLU A 14 -3.10 22.55 21.02
N HIS A 15 -3.93 21.95 20.15
CA HIS A 15 -4.27 20.51 20.19
C HIS A 15 -5.25 20.03 19.11
N LEU A 16 -5.01 20.31 17.82
CA LEU A 16 -5.56 19.46 16.75
C LEU A 16 -4.54 19.31 15.61
N TRP A 17 -3.31 18.95 15.95
CA TRP A 17 -2.49 18.18 15.03
C TRP A 17 -2.84 16.70 15.21
N GLY A 18 -3.11 16.00 14.12
CA GLY A 18 -2.72 14.59 14.09
C GLY A 18 -3.81 13.52 14.00
N HIS A 19 -4.95 13.76 13.35
CA HIS A 19 -5.73 12.64 12.80
C HIS A 19 -6.11 12.83 11.33
N CYS A 20 -5.21 13.43 10.55
CA CYS A 20 -5.06 12.98 9.17
C CYS A 20 -4.29 11.64 9.21
N GLN A 21 -4.97 10.57 9.63
CA GLN A 21 -4.57 9.26 9.19
C GLN A 21 -4.97 9.19 7.72
N VAL A 22 -4.16 9.84 6.88
CA VAL A 22 -4.15 9.56 5.46
C VAL A 22 -3.65 8.13 5.38
N THR A 23 -4.56 7.18 5.56
CA THR A 23 -4.32 5.82 5.12
C THR A 23 -4.26 5.97 3.61
N VAL A 24 -3.08 6.31 3.09
CA VAL A 24 -2.76 6.21 1.69
C VAL A 24 -2.72 4.71 1.40
N PHE A 25 -3.88 4.08 1.38
CA PHE A 25 -4.05 2.77 0.76
C PHE A 25 -4.04 3.05 -0.73
N SER A 26 -2.86 3.40 -1.26
CA SER A 26 -2.69 3.59 -2.69
C SER A 26 -2.84 2.21 -3.32
N LEU A 27 -4.04 1.95 -3.81
CA LEU A 27 -4.32 0.77 -4.63
C LEU A 27 -3.51 0.91 -5.92
N LEU A 28 -2.53 0.05 -6.10
CA LEU A 28 -1.72 0.00 -7.31
C LEU A 28 -2.46 -0.86 -8.34
N ALA A 29 -3.01 -0.23 -9.37
CA ALA A 29 -3.60 -0.95 -10.50
C ALA A 29 -2.49 -1.54 -11.38
N VAL A 30 -2.10 -2.79 -11.09
CA VAL A 30 -1.04 -3.50 -11.81
C VAL A 30 -1.65 -4.41 -12.87
N VAL A 31 -1.16 -4.31 -14.11
CA VAL A 31 -1.57 -5.17 -15.22
C VAL A 31 -0.59 -6.34 -15.35
N VAL A 32 -1.13 -7.56 -15.33
CA VAL A 32 -0.37 -8.81 -15.49
C VAL A 32 -1.00 -9.68 -16.58
N VAL A 33 -0.19 -10.56 -17.18
CA VAL A 33 -0.66 -11.53 -18.19
C VAL A 33 -1.57 -12.56 -17.54
N GLN A 34 -2.58 -13.08 -18.27
CA GLN A 34 -3.56 -14.03 -17.72
C GLN A 34 -2.95 -15.28 -17.05
N ASN A 35 -1.80 -15.76 -17.53
CA ASN A 35 -1.08 -16.91 -16.98
C ASN A 35 0.16 -16.51 -16.18
N ALA A 36 0.17 -15.30 -15.61
CA ALA A 36 1.27 -14.78 -14.82
C ALA A 36 1.51 -15.64 -13.56
N SER A 37 2.79 -15.72 -13.21
CA SER A 37 3.26 -16.27 -11.94
C SER A 37 3.30 -15.20 -10.85
N VAL A 38 3.51 -15.62 -9.60
CA VAL A 38 3.78 -14.67 -8.50
C VAL A 38 5.02 -13.83 -8.79
N LEU A 39 6.04 -14.40 -9.44
CA LEU A 39 7.22 -13.65 -9.88
C LEU A 39 6.88 -12.53 -10.86
N ASP A 40 6.00 -12.82 -11.82
CA ASP A 40 5.56 -11.82 -12.81
C ASP A 40 4.77 -10.70 -12.15
N LEU A 41 3.92 -11.03 -11.17
CA LEU A 41 3.21 -10.02 -10.37
C LEU A 41 4.19 -9.12 -9.61
N LYS A 42 5.20 -9.71 -8.95
CA LYS A 42 6.25 -8.94 -8.28
C LYS A 42 6.93 -7.99 -9.26
N LYS A 43 7.40 -8.49 -10.41
CA LYS A 43 8.03 -7.67 -11.46
C LYS A 43 7.11 -6.57 -11.99
N ALA A 44 5.82 -6.87 -12.16
CA ALA A 44 4.85 -5.88 -12.63
C ALA A 44 4.64 -4.76 -11.60
N ILE A 45 4.63 -5.07 -10.30
CA ILE A 45 4.64 -4.06 -9.23
C ILE A 45 5.91 -3.21 -9.30
N GLN A 46 7.09 -3.84 -9.48
CA GLN A 46 8.36 -3.11 -9.59
C GLN A 46 8.32 -2.10 -10.74
N ARG A 47 7.88 -2.57 -11.90
CA ARG A 47 7.76 -1.77 -13.12
C ARG A 47 6.74 -0.65 -12.97
N TYR A 48 5.59 -0.92 -12.36
CA TYR A 48 4.56 0.08 -12.11
C TYR A 48 5.11 1.24 -11.29
N VAL A 49 5.76 0.93 -10.17
CA VAL A 49 6.30 1.96 -9.26
C VAL A 49 7.45 2.71 -9.92
N GLN A 50 8.32 2.04 -10.66
CA GLN A 50 9.38 2.69 -11.42
C GLN A 50 8.82 3.68 -12.45
N LEU A 51 7.83 3.26 -13.26
CA LEU A 51 7.18 4.13 -14.24
C LEU A 51 6.44 5.29 -13.60
N LYS A 52 5.82 5.08 -12.44
CA LYS A 52 5.17 6.15 -11.67
C LYS A 52 6.19 7.21 -11.24
N GLN A 53 7.33 6.79 -10.70
CA GLN A 53 8.40 7.70 -10.29
C GLN A 53 8.99 8.48 -11.46
N GLU A 54 9.24 7.82 -12.59
CA GLU A 54 9.78 8.45 -13.79
C GLU A 54 8.86 9.58 -14.29
N ARG A 55 7.54 9.37 -14.25
CA ARG A 55 6.54 10.39 -14.60
C ARG A 55 6.47 11.54 -13.60
N GLU A 56 6.64 11.24 -12.31
CA GLU A 56 6.63 12.22 -11.22
C GLU A 56 7.98 12.95 -11.08
N GLY A 57 8.97 12.64 -11.94
CA GLY A 57 10.31 13.23 -11.92
C GLY A 57 11.18 12.77 -10.74
N GLY A 58 10.78 11.71 -10.04
CA GLY A 58 11.49 11.17 -8.89
C GLY A 58 12.50 10.09 -9.28
N ILE A 59 13.71 10.14 -8.69
CA ILE A 59 14.77 9.12 -8.84
C ILE A 59 14.92 8.34 -7.52
N GLN A 60 13.80 7.91 -6.91
CA GLN A 60 13.87 7.21 -5.64
C GLN A 60 14.24 5.74 -5.85
N HIS A 61 15.48 5.40 -5.51
CA HIS A 61 15.97 4.02 -5.60
C HIS A 61 15.29 3.12 -4.56
N ILE A 62 14.28 2.37 -4.99
CA ILE A 62 13.62 1.37 -4.15
C ILE A 62 14.43 0.07 -4.17
N SER A 63 14.91 -0.34 -3.00
CA SER A 63 15.50 -1.66 -2.82
C SER A 63 14.42 -2.74 -2.79
N TRP A 64 14.06 -3.24 -3.96
CA TRP A 64 13.06 -4.30 -4.08
C TRP A 64 13.45 -5.59 -3.37
N THR A 65 14.74 -5.92 -3.34
CA THR A 65 15.27 -7.04 -2.55
C THR A 65 14.90 -6.90 -1.07
N TYR A 66 14.99 -5.69 -0.52
CA TYR A 66 14.54 -5.41 0.85
C TYR A 66 13.02 -5.58 0.99
N ILE A 67 12.24 -5.09 0.03
CA ILE A 67 10.77 -5.20 0.06
C ILE A 67 10.33 -6.65 0.05
N TRP A 68 10.82 -7.47 -0.88
CA TRP A 68 10.46 -8.90 -0.99
C TRP A 68 10.96 -9.72 0.20
N ARG A 69 12.08 -9.30 0.82
CA ARG A 69 12.57 -9.90 2.07
C ARG A 69 11.73 -9.50 3.28
N THR A 70 11.22 -8.28 3.33
CA THR A 70 10.51 -7.72 4.50
C THR A 70 9.01 -7.98 4.49
N TYR A 71 8.41 -8.11 3.31
CA TYR A 71 6.96 -8.25 3.14
C TYR A 71 6.61 -9.56 2.41
N HIS A 72 5.40 -10.07 2.69
CA HIS A 72 4.76 -11.11 1.90
C HIS A 72 3.61 -10.51 1.10
N LEU A 73 3.42 -10.99 -0.13
CA LEU A 73 2.15 -10.85 -0.84
C LEU A 73 1.18 -11.87 -0.27
N THR A 74 -0.05 -11.43 -0.01
CA THR A 74 -1.10 -12.27 0.53
C THR A 74 -2.40 -12.04 -0.20
N PHE A 75 -3.11 -13.13 -0.49
CA PHE A 75 -4.41 -13.12 -1.13
C PHE A 75 -5.34 -14.03 -0.32
N ALA A 76 -6.49 -13.51 0.10
CA ALA A 76 -7.47 -14.25 0.90
C ALA A 76 -6.87 -14.96 2.15
N GLY A 77 -5.82 -14.39 2.76
CA GLY A 77 -5.11 -14.99 3.88
C GLY A 77 -4.03 -16.02 3.51
N GLU A 78 -3.95 -16.46 2.26
CA GLU A 78 -2.86 -17.31 1.76
C GLU A 78 -1.64 -16.46 1.39
N LYS A 79 -0.46 -16.87 1.89
CA LYS A 79 0.82 -16.21 1.55
C LYS A 79 1.32 -16.73 0.21
N MET A 80 1.62 -15.82 -0.69
CA MET A 80 2.17 -16.12 -2.01
C MET A 80 3.70 -16.24 -1.91
N THR A 81 4.18 -17.36 -1.37
CA THR A 81 5.62 -17.63 -1.17
C THR A 81 6.27 -18.34 -2.35
N ASP A 82 5.49 -19.00 -3.22
CA ASP A 82 6.01 -19.70 -4.38
C ASP A 82 5.97 -18.78 -5.61
N ASP A 83 7.16 -18.43 -6.09
CA ASP A 83 7.35 -17.56 -7.26
C ASP A 83 6.93 -18.21 -8.58
N LYS A 84 6.86 -19.56 -8.64
CA LYS A 84 6.49 -20.31 -9.85
C LYS A 84 5.00 -20.59 -9.96
N LYS A 85 4.27 -20.60 -8.83
CA LYS A 85 2.82 -20.84 -8.80
C LYS A 85 2.09 -19.72 -9.55
N LYS A 86 1.11 -20.07 -10.37
CA LYS A 86 0.35 -19.08 -11.14
C LYS A 86 -0.66 -18.36 -10.25
N LEU A 87 -0.95 -17.10 -10.58
CA LEU A 87 -1.96 -16.31 -9.87
C LEU A 87 -3.33 -17.00 -9.88
N ARG A 88 -3.70 -17.63 -11.01
CA ARG A 88 -4.97 -18.37 -11.16
C ARG A 88 -5.06 -19.58 -10.22
N GLU A 89 -3.94 -20.19 -9.86
CA GLU A 89 -3.90 -21.33 -8.92
C GLU A 89 -4.12 -20.88 -7.46
N TYR A 90 -3.91 -19.60 -7.17
CA TYR A 90 -4.35 -18.97 -5.92
C TYR A 90 -5.81 -18.49 -5.98
N GLY A 91 -6.51 -18.67 -7.12
CA GLY A 91 -7.86 -18.15 -7.33
C GLY A 91 -7.92 -16.66 -7.66
N ILE A 92 -6.77 -16.01 -7.91
CA ILE A 92 -6.71 -14.58 -8.24
C ILE A 92 -7.22 -14.36 -9.67
N ARG A 93 -8.16 -13.44 -9.82
CA ARG A 93 -8.77 -13.00 -11.07
C ARG A 93 -8.52 -11.52 -11.33
N ASN A 94 -8.94 -11.06 -12.51
CA ASN A 94 -8.86 -9.64 -12.85
C ASN A 94 -9.70 -8.81 -11.87
N ARG A 95 -9.12 -7.71 -11.37
CA ARG A 95 -9.68 -6.81 -10.33
C ARG A 95 -9.67 -7.35 -8.90
N ASP A 96 -9.06 -8.50 -8.65
CA ASP A 96 -8.83 -8.93 -7.27
C ASP A 96 -7.70 -8.14 -6.62
N GLU A 97 -7.78 -8.00 -5.30
CA GLU A 97 -6.83 -7.25 -4.49
C GLU A 97 -5.82 -8.18 -3.82
N VAL A 98 -4.54 -7.82 -3.91
CA VAL A 98 -3.45 -8.51 -3.21
C VAL A 98 -2.85 -7.54 -2.19
N CYS A 99 -2.69 -8.01 -0.97
CA CYS A 99 -2.21 -7.20 0.14
C CYS A 99 -0.76 -7.51 0.49
N PHE A 100 0.01 -6.47 0.81
CA PHE A 100 1.32 -6.61 1.43
C PHE A 100 1.20 -6.76 2.94
N ILE A 101 1.72 -7.85 3.49
CA ILE A 101 1.80 -8.07 4.94
C ILE A 101 3.26 -8.05 5.38
N LYS A 102 3.58 -7.22 6.37
CA LYS A 102 4.91 -7.14 6.96
C LYS A 102 5.25 -8.43 7.69
N LYS A 103 6.44 -8.98 7.44
CA LYS A 103 6.96 -10.09 8.25
C LYS A 103 7.21 -9.58 9.66
N LEU A 104 6.54 -10.17 10.64
CA LEU A 104 6.89 -9.98 12.05
C LEU A 104 8.33 -10.46 12.23
N ARG A 105 9.24 -9.53 12.54
CA ARG A 105 10.56 -9.90 13.05
C ARG A 105 10.32 -10.32 14.51
N LYS A 106 10.70 -11.56 14.85
CA LYS A 106 10.87 -11.96 16.25
C LYS A 106 12.06 -11.21 16.85
#